data_AF-E3NGH3-F1
#
_entry.id   AF-E3NGH3-F1
#
_cell.length_a   1.000
_cell.length_b   1.000
_cell.length_c   1.000
_cell.angle_alpha   90.00
_cell.angle_beta   90.00
_cell.angle_gamma   90.00
#
_symmetry.space_group_name_H-M   'P 1'
#
loop_
_entity.id
_entity.type
_entity.pdbx_description
1 polymer ?
#
loop_
_entity_poly.entity_id
_entity_poly.type
_entity_poly.pdbx_seq_one_letter_code
_entity_poly.pdbx_strand_id
1 'polypeptide(L)'
;MPPLPLLRLPGLVLCDVFRSLSIDEKIKLSTCSKKISTQINNARLYSQRVIVNLDMINQEIRVHSENDEDKFDIFIDLDSWKIRNSRKRFKTYWKNYREGFLSVIRHLLKIFQCKIVIKKKKKDCH
;
A
#
# COMPACT_ATOMS: atom_id res chain seq x y z
N MET A 1 -16.11 21.55 -11.57
CA MET A 1 -16.19 21.35 -10.10
C MET A 1 -14.98 21.99 -9.46
N PRO A 2 -15.13 22.90 -8.48
CA PRO A 2 -14.00 23.35 -7.68
C PRO A 2 -13.51 22.15 -6.85
N PRO A 3 -12.21 21.86 -6.83
CA PRO A 3 -11.69 20.75 -6.04
C PRO A 3 -11.94 21.01 -4.56
N LEU A 4 -12.56 20.05 -3.86
CA LEU A 4 -12.58 20.01 -2.40
C LEU A 4 -11.14 20.16 -1.90
N PRO A 5 -10.82 21.22 -1.13
CA PRO A 5 -9.47 21.38 -0.64
C PRO A 5 -9.34 20.51 0.61
N LEU A 6 -9.26 19.18 0.42
CA LEU A 6 -8.84 18.22 1.47
C LEU A 6 -7.64 18.78 2.25
N LEU A 7 -6.75 19.46 1.53
CA LEU A 7 -5.53 20.09 2.01
C LEU A 7 -5.71 21.41 2.80
N ARG A 8 -6.93 21.93 2.94
CA ARG A 8 -7.26 23.10 3.77
C ARG A 8 -7.98 22.72 5.07
N LEU A 9 -8.30 21.43 5.26
CA LEU A 9 -8.93 20.96 6.48
C LEU A 9 -7.93 21.00 7.65
N PRO A 10 -8.40 21.20 8.89
CA PRO A 10 -7.59 21.01 10.09
C PRO A 10 -7.00 19.59 10.14
N GLY A 11 -5.78 19.45 10.68
CA GLY A 11 -5.06 18.17 10.72
C GLY A 11 -5.85 17.04 11.39
N LEU A 12 -6.62 17.35 12.45
CA LEU A 12 -7.49 16.38 13.13
C LEU A 12 -8.58 15.81 12.21
N VAL A 13 -9.23 16.67 11.42
CA VAL A 13 -10.28 16.25 10.47
C VAL A 13 -9.67 15.42 9.33
N LEU A 14 -8.47 15.78 8.87
CA LEU A 14 -7.72 14.99 7.89
C LEU A 14 -7.35 13.60 8.41
N CYS A 15 -6.96 13.48 9.68
CA CYS A 15 -6.69 12.18 10.30
C CYS A 15 -7.92 11.28 10.29
N ASP A 16 -9.10 11.82 10.64
CA ASP A 16 -10.35 11.07 10.59
C ASP A 16 -10.71 10.63 9.16
N VAL A 17 -10.56 11.51 8.17
CA VAL A 17 -10.74 11.16 6.76
C VAL A 17 -9.78 10.05 6.34
N PHE A 18 -8.49 10.15 6.65
CA PHE A 18 -7.51 9.12 6.28
C PHE A 18 -7.69 7.80 7.04
N ARG A 19 -8.36 7.82 8.18
CA ARG A 19 -8.70 6.62 8.96
C ARG A 19 -9.89 5.88 8.35
N SER A 20 -10.84 6.58 7.72
CA SER A 20 -12.00 5.97 7.08
C SER A 20 -11.74 5.44 5.67
N LEU A 21 -10.59 5.74 5.06
CA LEU A 21 -10.24 5.25 3.73
C LEU A 21 -9.85 3.77 3.76
N SER A 22 -10.32 3.00 2.77
CA SER A 22 -9.79 1.67 2.50
C SER A 22 -8.30 1.73 2.10
N ILE A 23 -7.61 0.60 2.19
CA ILE A 23 -6.21 0.42 1.81
C ILE A 23 -6.00 0.87 0.36
N ASP A 24 -6.87 0.44 -0.55
CA ASP A 24 -6.82 0.81 -1.97
C ASP A 24 -6.98 2.32 -2.18
N GLU A 25 -7.97 2.95 -1.53
CA GLU A 25 -8.20 4.38 -1.62
C GLU A 25 -7.03 5.19 -1.05
N LYS A 26 -6.49 4.77 0.09
CA LYS A 26 -5.36 5.45 0.72
C LYS A 26 -4.09 5.32 -0.11
N ILE A 27 -3.83 4.15 -0.72
CA ILE A 27 -2.74 3.98 -1.69
C ILE A 27 -2.96 4.90 -2.90
N LYS A 28 -4.14 4.92 -3.52
CA LYS A 28 -4.44 5.81 -4.64
C LYS A 28 -4.22 7.28 -4.27
N LEU A 29 -4.76 7.70 -3.14
CA LEU A 29 -4.68 9.08 -2.67
C LEU A 29 -3.23 9.50 -2.42
N SER A 30 -2.42 8.61 -1.85
CA SER A 30 -0.99 8.85 -1.64
C SER A 30 -0.19 9.09 -2.93
N THR A 31 -0.66 8.59 -4.07
CA THR A 31 -0.03 8.77 -5.39
C THR A 31 -0.43 10.07 -6.09
N CYS A 32 -1.46 10.78 -5.59
CA CYS A 32 -1.99 11.97 -6.26
C CYS A 32 -1.07 13.19 -6.16
N SER A 33 -0.39 13.40 -5.03
CA SER A 33 0.59 14.50 -4.89
C SER A 33 1.55 14.29 -3.72
N LYS A 34 2.71 14.95 -3.78
CA LYS A 34 3.68 14.97 -2.66
C LYS A 34 3.06 15.50 -1.38
N LYS A 35 2.23 16.55 -1.47
CA LYS A 35 1.59 17.19 -0.30
C LYS A 35 0.63 16.23 0.42
N ILE A 36 -0.18 15.50 -0.34
CA ILE A 36 -1.09 14.48 0.20
C ILE A 36 -0.30 13.32 0.82
N SER A 37 0.73 12.82 0.12
CA SER A 37 1.61 11.76 0.64
C SER A 37 2.23 12.14 1.99
N THR A 38 2.69 13.38 2.14
CA THR A 38 3.21 13.87 3.42
C THR A 38 2.16 13.91 4.53
N GLN A 39 0.95 14.39 4.24
CA GLN A 39 -0.13 14.43 5.24
C GLN A 39 -0.54 13.03 5.71
N ILE A 40 -0.65 12.08 4.76
CA ILE A 40 -0.93 10.68 5.06
C ILE A 40 0.18 10.08 5.93
N ASN A 41 1.45 10.35 5.62
CA ASN A 41 2.58 9.89 6.41
C ASN A 41 2.55 10.45 7.84
N ASN A 42 2.23 11.73 8.01
CA ASN A 42 2.10 12.34 9.33
C ASN A 42 0.96 11.71 10.16
N ALA A 43 -0.14 11.32 9.51
CA ALA A 43 -1.27 10.63 10.14
C ALA A 43 -1.06 9.12 10.34
N ARG A 44 0.07 8.56 9.88
CA ARG A 44 0.33 7.11 9.85
C ARG A 44 0.24 6.44 11.22
N LEU A 45 0.75 7.08 12.27
CA LEU A 45 0.78 6.51 13.63
C LEU A 45 -0.61 6.44 14.28
N TYR A 46 -1.57 7.19 13.76
CA TYR A 46 -2.97 7.21 14.22
C TYR A 46 -3.89 6.39 13.31
N SER A 47 -3.31 5.74 12.29
CA SER A 47 -4.04 4.91 11.34
C SER A 47 -4.09 3.45 11.80
N GLN A 48 -5.05 2.70 11.27
CA GLN A 48 -5.13 1.26 11.46
C GLN A 48 -3.82 0.56 11.06
N ARG A 49 -3.43 -0.46 11.84
CA ARG A 49 -2.31 -1.34 11.49
C ARG A 49 -2.69 -2.25 10.34
N VAL A 50 -1.74 -2.46 9.45
CA VAL A 50 -1.92 -3.26 8.24
C VAL A 50 -0.86 -4.34 8.20
N ILE A 51 -1.28 -5.57 7.89
CA ILE A 51 -0.41 -6.71 7.73
C ILE A 51 0.00 -6.82 6.26
N VAL A 52 1.31 -6.85 6.02
CA VAL A 52 1.91 -6.96 4.70
C VAL A 52 2.53 -8.35 4.57
N ASN A 53 1.86 -9.24 3.85
CA ASN A 53 2.33 -10.57 3.51
C ASN A 53 3.17 -10.52 2.23
N LEU A 54 4.45 -10.84 2.35
CA LEU A 54 5.38 -10.92 1.22
C LEU A 54 5.49 -12.38 0.77
N ASP A 55 5.07 -12.64 -0.47
CA ASP A 55 5.23 -13.92 -1.16
C ASP A 55 6.20 -13.76 -2.33
N MET A 56 7.47 -14.05 -2.06
CA MET A 56 8.52 -13.94 -3.08
C MET A 56 8.44 -15.02 -4.15
N ILE A 57 7.76 -16.15 -3.87
CA ILE A 57 7.63 -17.27 -4.81
C ILE A 57 6.59 -16.89 -5.86
N ASN A 58 5.44 -16.41 -5.41
CA ASN A 58 4.33 -16.02 -6.28
C ASN A 58 4.41 -14.57 -6.76
N GLN A 59 5.50 -13.87 -6.44
CA GLN A 59 5.71 -12.49 -6.85
C GLN A 59 4.61 -11.52 -6.39
N GLU A 60 4.09 -11.77 -5.19
CA GLU A 60 2.88 -11.15 -4.67
C GLU A 60 3.12 -10.47 -3.31
N ILE A 61 2.50 -9.30 -3.12
CA ILE A 61 2.43 -8.57 -1.86
C ILE A 61 0.95 -8.45 -1.51
N ARG A 62 0.50 -9.13 -0.46
CA ARG A 62 -0.87 -8.98 0.04
C ARG A 62 -0.89 -8.04 1.23
N VAL A 63 -1.80 -7.09 1.20
CA VAL A 63 -1.93 -6.03 2.20
C VAL A 63 -3.34 -6.13 2.75
N HIS A 64 -3.48 -6.36 4.05
CA HIS A 64 -4.80 -6.48 4.67
C HIS A 64 -4.82 -5.81 6.04
N SER A 65 -5.99 -5.32 6.44
CA SER A 65 -6.17 -4.77 7.78
C SER A 65 -5.97 -5.87 8.84
N GLU A 66 -5.60 -5.49 10.06
CA GLU A 66 -5.38 -6.46 11.15
C GLU A 66 -6.62 -7.30 11.47
N ASN A 67 -7.82 -6.78 11.19
CA ASN A 67 -9.10 -7.46 11.35
C ASN A 67 -9.55 -8.23 10.08
N ASP A 68 -8.74 -8.22 9.02
CA ASP A 68 -8.98 -8.91 7.75
C ASP A 68 -10.22 -8.43 6.95
N GLU A 69 -10.85 -7.32 7.37
CA GLU A 69 -12.03 -6.72 6.75
C GLU A 69 -11.73 -6.02 5.41
N ASP A 70 -10.50 -5.52 5.24
CA ASP A 70 -10.07 -4.79 4.06
C ASP A 70 -8.78 -5.42 3.52
N LYS A 71 -8.77 -5.72 2.21
CA LYS A 71 -7.74 -6.52 1.54
C LYS A 71 -7.36 -5.92 0.21
N PHE A 72 -6.07 -5.94 -0.07
CA PHE A 72 -5.49 -5.41 -1.28
C PHE A 72 -4.28 -6.21 -1.71
N ASP A 73 -4.37 -6.83 -2.89
CA ASP A 73 -3.29 -7.62 -3.46
C ASP A 73 -2.52 -6.84 -4.54
N ILE A 74 -1.19 -6.87 -4.43
CA ILE A 74 -0.25 -6.25 -5.36
C ILE A 74 0.57 -7.37 -5.99
N PHE A 75 0.36 -7.60 -7.28
CA PHE A 75 1.20 -8.50 -8.07
C PHE A 75 2.27 -7.71 -8.80
N ILE A 76 3.51 -8.20 -8.79
CA ILE A 76 4.64 -7.61 -9.53
C ILE A 76 5.01 -8.58 -10.64
N ASP A 77 4.60 -8.27 -11.87
CA ASP A 77 4.89 -9.05 -13.08
C ASP A 77 6.09 -8.45 -13.84
N LEU A 78 7.10 -9.30 -14.11
CA LEU A 78 8.32 -8.97 -14.87
C LEU A 78 8.10 -8.90 -16.39
N ASP A 79 7.23 -9.76 -16.94
CA ASP A 79 7.02 -9.86 -18.39
C ASP A 79 6.01 -8.82 -18.91
N SER A 80 5.25 -8.19 -18.01
CA SER A 80 4.31 -7.16 -18.43
C SER A 80 4.13 -5.98 -17.47
N TRP A 81 5.19 -5.36 -16.95
CA TRP A 81 5.20 -3.97 -16.45
C TRP A 81 3.93 -3.49 -15.68
N LYS A 82 3.32 -4.30 -14.79
CA LYS A 82 1.98 -3.97 -14.25
C LYS A 82 1.83 -4.40 -12.80
N ILE A 83 1.42 -3.45 -11.97
CA ILE A 83 0.72 -3.73 -10.71
C ILE A 83 -0.70 -4.10 -11.09
N ARG A 84 -1.10 -5.34 -10.84
CA ARG A 84 -2.46 -5.83 -11.12
C ARG A 84 -3.28 -5.87 -9.83
N ASN A 85 -3.90 -4.76 -9.43
CA ASN A 85 -5.07 -4.89 -8.54
C ASN A 85 -6.20 -5.53 -9.38
N SER A 86 -7.03 -6.38 -8.79
CA SER A 86 -8.21 -7.00 -9.41
C SER A 86 -9.14 -6.00 -10.13
N ARG A 87 -9.00 -4.68 -9.87
CA ARG A 87 -9.77 -3.63 -10.56
C ARG A 87 -8.99 -2.46 -11.18
N LYS A 88 -7.70 -2.20 -10.89
CA LYS A 88 -6.93 -1.07 -11.50
C LYS A 88 -5.44 -1.36 -11.67
N ARG A 89 -4.88 -0.98 -12.82
CA ARG A 89 -3.47 -1.18 -13.18
C ARG A 89 -2.63 0.04 -12.82
N PHE A 90 -1.57 -0.12 -12.02
CA PHE A 90 -0.50 0.89 -11.94
C PHE A 90 0.69 0.43 -12.80
N LYS A 91 1.18 1.30 -13.68
CA LYS A 91 2.41 1.06 -14.46
C LYS A 91 3.57 1.75 -13.74
N THR A 92 4.54 1.01 -13.19
CA THR A 92 5.67 1.59 -12.44
C THR A 92 7.01 1.04 -12.91
N TYR A 93 7.93 1.83 -13.46
CA TYR A 93 9.18 1.39 -14.15
C TYR A 93 10.35 0.98 -13.20
N TRP A 94 10.56 -0.32 -12.90
CA TRP A 94 11.59 -0.99 -12.05
C TRP A 94 12.53 -1.97 -12.79
N LYS A 95 13.85 -1.79 -12.72
CA LYS A 95 14.78 -2.60 -13.54
C LYS A 95 14.76 -4.10 -13.23
N ASN A 96 14.29 -4.49 -12.05
CA ASN A 96 14.11 -5.88 -11.64
C ASN A 96 13.04 -5.99 -10.55
N TYR A 97 12.62 -7.24 -10.30
CA TYR A 97 11.63 -7.57 -9.27
C TYR A 97 12.00 -7.09 -7.86
N ARG A 98 13.29 -7.18 -7.49
CA ARG A 98 13.79 -6.76 -6.18
C ARG A 98 13.58 -5.26 -5.96
N GLU A 99 13.88 -4.44 -6.97
CA GLU A 99 13.62 -3.00 -6.95
C GLU A 99 12.14 -2.68 -6.81
N GLY A 100 11.28 -3.40 -7.56
CA GLY A 100 9.83 -3.23 -7.49
C GLY A 100 9.28 -3.55 -6.11
N PHE A 101 9.66 -4.71 -5.55
CA PHE A 101 9.29 -5.11 -4.19
C PHE A 101 9.73 -4.08 -3.16
N LEU A 102 11.00 -3.67 -3.23
CA LEU A 102 11.57 -2.71 -2.28
C LEU A 102 10.87 -1.35 -2.37
N SER A 103 10.53 -0.91 -3.57
CA SER A 103 9.79 0.33 -3.78
C SER A 103 8.38 0.28 -3.20
N VAL A 104 7.63 -0.79 -3.48
CA VAL A 104 6.28 -0.98 -2.95
C VAL A 104 6.31 -1.05 -1.42
N ILE A 105 7.21 -1.85 -0.84
CA ILE A 105 7.37 -1.96 0.61
C ILE A 105 7.69 -0.60 1.24
N ARG A 106 8.62 0.16 0.65
CA ARG A 106 8.95 1.52 1.13
C ARG A 106 7.74 2.47 1.08
N HIS A 107 6.93 2.37 0.03
CA HIS A 107 5.72 3.18 -0.11
C HIS A 107 4.68 2.82 0.96
N LEU A 108 4.42 1.53 1.15
CA LEU A 108 3.50 1.03 2.18
C LEU A 108 3.95 1.46 3.59
N LEU A 109 5.24 1.34 3.91
CA LEU A 109 5.80 1.76 5.20
C LEU A 109 5.65 3.27 5.46
N LYS A 110 5.55 4.11 4.42
CA LYS A 110 5.30 5.54 4.57
C LYS A 110 3.84 5.87 4.85
N ILE A 111 2.92 4.99 4.48
CA ILE A 111 1.48 5.28 4.49
C ILE A 111 0.77 4.59 5.65
N PHE A 112 1.23 3.39 6.00
CA PHE A 112 0.59 2.53 6.97
C PHE A 112 1.53 2.19 8.12
N GLN A 113 0.94 1.90 9.28
CA GLN A 113 1.65 1.21 10.33
C GLN A 113 1.72 -0.29 9.99
N CYS A 114 2.76 -0.71 9.28
CA CYS A 114 2.87 -2.07 8.77
C CYS A 114 3.37 -3.08 9.81
N LYS A 115 2.83 -4.30 9.75
CA LYS A 115 3.42 -5.53 10.29
C LYS A 115 3.79 -6.43 9.12
N ILE A 116 5.08 -6.68 8.91
CA ILE A 116 5.56 -7.46 7.76
C ILE A 116 5.63 -8.94 8.14
N VAL A 117 5.05 -9.79 7.28
CA VAL A 117 5.11 -11.25 7.39
C VAL A 117 5.69 -11.78 6.09
N ILE A 118 6.72 -12.63 6.21
CA ILE A 118 7.38 -13.24 5.05
C ILE A 118 6.92 -14.69 4.95
N LYS A 119 6.26 -15.05 3.85
CA LYS A 119 5.98 -16.46 3.57
C LYS A 119 7.28 -17.15 3.18
N LYS A 120 7.72 -18.10 4.00
CA LYS A 120 8.82 -19.01 3.68
C LYS A 120 8.24 -20.34 3.22
N LYS A 121 8.92 -21.01 2.29
CA LYS A 121 8.59 -22.37 1.85
C LYS A 121 8.63 -23.30 3.07
N LYS A 122 7.62 -24.15 3.25
CA LYS A 122 7.75 -25.34 4.10
C LYS A 122 8.82 -26.21 3.42
N LYS A 123 9.91 -26.55 4.12
CA LYS A 123 10.80 -27.61 3.66
C LYS A 123 9.98 -28.90 3.83
N ASP A 124 9.52 -29.46 2.72
CA ASP A 124 9.03 -30.83 2.73
C ASP A 124 10.25 -31.71 2.98
N CYS A 125 10.34 -32.27 4.20
CA CYS A 125 11.26 -33.35 4.51
C CYS A 125 10.71 -34.61 3.82
N HIS A 126 11.39 -35.06 2.77
CA HIS A 126 11.27 -36.41 2.23
C HIS A 126 12.13 -37.38 3.04
#